data_AF-A0A5C7JGP2-F1
#
_entry.id   AF-A0A5C7JGP2-F1
#
_cell.length_a   1.000
_cell.length_b   1.000
_cell.length_c   1.000
_cell.angle_alpha   90.00
_cell.angle_beta   90.00
_cell.angle_gamma   90.00
#
_symmetry.space_group_name_H-M   'P 1'
#
loop_
_entity.id
_entity.type
_entity.pdbx_description
1 polymer ?
#
loop_
_entity_poly.entity_id
_entity_poly.type
_entity_poly.pdbx_seq_one_letter_code
_entity_poly.pdbx_strand_id
1 'polypeptide(L)'
;MMKCKLCNIEKPLNEYHKCKLCKDGVRLVCKSCVKKDKKKYDKIYHEKNKINKNKNSKIYYQKNKLKHNENCKNYKIKNKLILSEKKKIYDKNNLENKKQYMVNRRKNDVLFRLTGNYKTMLGYSIRKKGYLKNSKSELILGCSFEVFKQHLESKFESWMNWDNYGNPKDGIFEPNKTWDIDHIIPLSRAKTEEELLKLNHYTNLQPLCSYHNRFIKKNNYGL
;
A
#
# COMPACT_ATOMS: atom_id res chain seq x y z
N MET A 1 -13.28 59.13 -19.77
CA MET A 1 -12.11 58.24 -19.53
C MET A 1 -11.27 58.85 -18.41
N MET A 2 -10.50 58.08 -17.65
CA MET A 2 -9.62 58.58 -16.59
C MET A 2 -8.35 57.71 -16.49
N LYS A 3 -7.20 58.33 -16.24
CA LYS A 3 -5.90 57.65 -16.07
C LYS A 3 -5.70 57.19 -14.63
N CYS A 4 -5.41 55.90 -14.45
CA CYS A 4 -5.20 55.31 -13.13
C CYS A 4 -3.87 55.78 -12.53
N LYS A 5 -3.87 56.32 -11.30
CA LYS A 5 -2.66 56.78 -10.60
C LYS A 5 -1.62 55.68 -10.32
N LEU A 6 -2.04 54.41 -10.23
CA LEU A 6 -1.12 53.30 -9.93
C LEU A 6 -0.55 52.60 -11.16
N CYS A 7 -1.34 52.41 -12.21
CA CYS A 7 -0.88 51.69 -13.41
C CYS A 7 -0.69 52.59 -14.63
N ASN A 8 -0.97 53.90 -14.52
CA ASN A 8 -0.86 54.90 -15.58
C ASN A 8 -1.60 54.57 -16.89
N ILE A 9 -2.62 53.71 -16.83
CA ILE A 9 -3.46 53.33 -17.97
C ILE A 9 -4.78 54.10 -17.92
N GLU A 10 -5.23 54.64 -19.06
CA GLU A 10 -6.56 55.23 -19.21
C GLU A 10 -7.65 54.16 -19.27
N LYS A 11 -8.70 54.35 -18.48
CA LYS A 11 -9.82 53.42 -18.35
C LYS A 11 -11.15 54.17 -18.24
N PRO A 12 -12.28 53.54 -18.60
CA PRO A 12 -13.60 54.12 -18.36
C PRO A 12 -13.90 54.29 -16.86
N LEU A 13 -14.76 55.24 -16.50
CA LEU A 13 -15.02 55.60 -15.10
C LEU A 13 -15.65 54.44 -14.29
N ASN A 14 -16.32 53.50 -14.95
CA ASN A 14 -16.88 52.29 -14.34
C ASN A 14 -15.80 51.32 -13.81
N GLU A 15 -14.54 51.43 -14.27
CA GLU A 15 -13.39 50.66 -13.77
C GLU A 15 -12.82 51.21 -12.45
N TYR A 16 -13.44 52.25 -11.90
CA TYR A 16 -13.04 52.89 -10.65
C TYR A 16 -14.13 52.74 -9.59
N HIS A 17 -13.74 52.79 -8.32
CA HIS A 17 -14.70 52.79 -7.22
C HIS A 17 -15.32 54.19 -7.06
N LYS A 18 -16.64 54.26 -6.87
CA LYS A 18 -17.34 55.54 -6.59
C LYS A 18 -16.81 56.16 -5.29
N CYS A 19 -16.68 57.48 -5.28
CA CYS A 19 -16.12 58.26 -4.17
C CYS A 19 -16.84 59.61 -4.08
N LYS A 20 -17.61 59.83 -3.01
CA LYS A 20 -18.36 61.08 -2.80
C LYS A 20 -17.46 62.31 -2.52
N LEU A 21 -16.24 62.07 -2.06
CA LEU A 21 -15.29 63.10 -1.65
C LEU A 21 -14.31 63.50 -2.77
N CYS A 22 -14.35 62.79 -3.89
CA CYS A 22 -13.43 62.99 -5.01
C CYS A 22 -14.09 63.94 -6.02
N LYS A 23 -13.32 64.90 -6.57
CA LYS A 23 -13.82 65.92 -7.52
C LYS A 23 -14.63 65.31 -8.67
N ASP A 24 -14.17 64.18 -9.22
CA ASP A 24 -14.78 63.50 -10.36
C ASP A 24 -15.76 62.37 -9.96
N GLY A 25 -16.13 62.27 -8.68
CA GLY A 25 -17.07 61.25 -8.17
C GLY A 25 -16.53 59.81 -8.12
N VAL A 26 -15.28 59.58 -8.52
CA VAL A 26 -14.60 58.27 -8.53
C VAL A 26 -13.19 58.36 -7.96
N ARG A 27 -12.66 57.24 -7.45
CA ARG A 27 -11.27 57.15 -6.96
C ARG A 27 -10.27 57.18 -8.12
N LEU A 28 -9.09 57.75 -7.88
CA LEU A 28 -7.99 57.82 -8.87
C LEU A 28 -7.32 56.47 -9.19
N VAL A 29 -7.62 55.42 -8.43
CA VAL A 29 -7.03 54.08 -8.60
C VAL A 29 -8.08 53.10 -9.10
N CYS A 30 -7.79 52.41 -10.20
CA CYS A 30 -8.72 51.46 -10.78
C CYS A 30 -8.90 50.22 -9.90
N LYS A 31 -10.09 49.59 -9.97
CA LYS A 31 -10.47 48.39 -9.22
C LYS A 31 -9.43 47.28 -9.31
N SER A 32 -8.85 47.08 -10.51
CA SER A 32 -7.83 46.05 -10.74
C SER A 32 -6.55 46.27 -9.94
N CYS A 33 -6.10 47.52 -9.75
CA CYS A 33 -4.91 47.83 -8.96
C CYS A 33 -5.19 47.65 -7.46
N VAL A 34 -6.35 48.12 -6.98
CA VAL A 34 -6.79 47.90 -5.60
C VAL A 34 -6.85 46.40 -5.27
N LYS A 35 -7.37 45.58 -6.20
CA LYS A 35 -7.43 44.12 -6.03
C LYS A 35 -6.03 43.49 -5.95
N LYS A 36 -5.08 43.95 -6.78
CA LYS A 36 -3.68 43.47 -6.76
C LYS A 36 -3.00 43.83 -5.43
N ASP A 37 -3.15 45.06 -4.98
CA ASP A 37 -2.58 45.52 -3.71
C ASP A 37 -3.18 44.79 -2.51
N LYS A 38 -4.50 44.60 -2.49
CA LYS A 38 -5.17 43.79 -1.47
C LYS A 38 -4.62 42.37 -1.43
N LYS A 39 -4.47 41.71 -2.58
CA LYS A 39 -3.91 40.35 -2.66
C LYS A 39 -2.47 40.29 -2.13
N LYS A 40 -1.66 41.31 -2.41
CA LYS A 40 -0.28 41.42 -1.89
C LYS A 40 -0.29 41.61 -0.36
N TYR A 41 -1.13 42.49 0.15
CA TYR A 41 -1.33 42.71 1.58
C TYR A 41 -1.80 41.43 2.29
N ASP A 42 -2.84 40.77 1.78
CA ASP A 42 -3.40 39.55 2.34
C ASP A 42 -2.32 38.45 2.40
N LYS A 43 -1.48 38.31 1.36
CA LYS A 43 -0.35 37.37 1.36
C LYS A 43 0.63 37.66 2.50
N ILE A 44 1.07 38.91 2.64
CA ILE A 44 2.00 39.32 3.70
C ILE A 44 1.37 39.11 5.09
N TYR A 45 0.09 39.46 5.25
CA TYR A 45 -0.65 39.26 6.49
C TYR A 45 -0.76 37.77 6.85
N HIS A 46 -1.06 36.91 5.87
CA HIS A 46 -1.13 35.47 6.07
C HIS A 46 0.23 34.87 6.43
N GLU A 47 1.31 35.27 5.76
CA GLU A 47 2.67 34.80 6.06
C GLU A 47 3.10 35.20 7.48
N LYS A 48 2.93 36.47 7.84
CA LYS A 48 3.26 36.98 9.19
C LYS A 48 2.45 36.29 10.29
N ASN A 49 1.19 35.96 10.03
CA ASN A 49 0.30 35.35 11.04
C ASN A 49 0.23 33.82 10.98
N LYS A 50 0.88 33.17 10.00
CA LYS A 50 0.82 31.72 9.79
C LYS A 50 1.26 30.95 11.03
N ILE A 51 2.37 31.37 11.63
CA ILE A 51 2.96 30.72 12.82
C ILE A 51 2.00 30.83 14.01
N ASN A 52 1.49 32.03 14.28
CA ASN A 52 0.57 32.27 15.39
C ASN A 52 -0.78 31.57 15.19
N LYS A 53 -1.31 31.55 13.96
CA LYS A 53 -2.54 30.81 13.62
C LYS A 53 -2.37 29.31 13.85
N ASN A 54 -1.24 28.73 13.42
CA ASN A 54 -0.94 27.32 13.62
C ASN A 54 -0.77 26.98 15.11
N LYS A 55 -0.07 27.84 15.86
CA LYS A 55 0.11 27.70 17.31
C LYS A 55 -1.24 27.74 18.04
N ASN A 56 -2.09 28.72 17.73
CA ASN A 56 -3.41 28.87 18.33
C ASN A 56 -4.34 27.70 17.97
N SER A 57 -4.30 27.24 16.72
CA SER A 57 -5.05 26.05 16.28
C SER A 57 -4.62 24.79 17.04
N LYS A 58 -3.32 24.60 17.26
CA LYS A 58 -2.79 23.48 18.04
C LYS A 58 -3.22 23.54 19.50
N ILE A 59 -3.16 24.72 20.13
CA ILE A 59 -3.62 24.94 21.51
C ILE A 59 -5.12 24.66 21.62
N TYR A 60 -5.92 25.17 20.68
CA TYR A 60 -7.36 24.93 20.64
C TYR A 60 -7.69 23.44 20.50
N TYR A 61 -6.99 22.73 19.59
CA TYR A 61 -7.15 21.28 19.44
C TYR A 61 -6.78 20.53 20.72
N GLN A 62 -5.65 20.87 21.35
CA GLN A 62 -5.21 20.21 22.60
C GLN A 62 -6.24 20.40 23.72
N LYS A 63 -6.75 21.63 23.91
CA LYS A 63 -7.79 21.92 24.90
C LYS A 63 -9.09 21.14 24.65
N ASN A 64 -9.43 20.89 23.38
CA ASN A 64 -10.67 20.21 23.00
C ASN A 64 -10.48 18.72 22.65
N LYS A 65 -9.27 18.17 22.82
CA LYS A 65 -8.92 16.82 22.35
C LYS A 65 -9.83 15.75 22.95
N LEU A 66 -10.09 15.82 24.25
CA LEU A 66 -10.93 14.86 24.96
C LEU A 66 -12.36 14.88 24.42
N LYS A 67 -12.97 16.07 24.37
CA LYS A 67 -14.33 16.28 23.83
C LYS A 67 -14.44 15.86 22.36
N HIS A 68 -13.43 16.17 21.54
CA HIS A 68 -13.39 15.73 20.15
C HIS A 68 -13.35 14.20 20.04
N ASN A 69 -12.47 13.56 20.80
CA ASN A 69 -12.36 12.09 20.81
C ASN A 69 -13.64 11.42 21.27
N GLU A 70 -14.29 11.97 22.30
CA GLU A 70 -15.59 11.51 22.81
C GLU A 70 -16.68 11.65 21.74
N ASN A 71 -16.79 12.81 21.10
CA ASN A 71 -17.72 13.03 19.99
C ASN A 71 -17.46 12.05 18.83
N CYS A 72 -16.21 11.79 18.48
CA CYS A 72 -15.86 10.80 17.46
C CYS A 72 -16.25 9.37 17.87
N LYS A 73 -16.06 8.99 19.13
CA LYS A 73 -16.52 7.70 19.67
C LYS A 73 -18.05 7.60 19.59
N ASN A 74 -18.76 8.61 20.08
CA ASN A 74 -20.23 8.64 20.08
C ASN A 74 -20.79 8.59 18.65
N TYR A 75 -20.18 9.30 17.70
CA TYR A 75 -20.53 9.21 16.29
C TYR A 75 -20.36 7.79 15.73
N LYS A 76 -19.23 7.13 16.01
CA LYS A 76 -18.97 5.75 15.55
C LYS A 76 -19.98 4.77 16.14
N ILE A 77 -20.34 4.92 17.42
CA ILE A 77 -21.32 4.06 18.09
C ILE A 77 -22.70 4.29 17.48
N LYS A 78 -23.16 5.54 17.42
CA LYS A 78 -24.48 5.91 16.89
C LYS A 78 -24.67 5.50 15.43
N ASN A 79 -23.61 5.55 14.62
CA ASN A 79 -23.66 5.25 13.20
C ASN A 79 -23.04 3.88 12.83
N LYS A 80 -22.84 2.97 13.80
CA LYS A 80 -22.12 1.71 13.58
C LYS A 80 -22.66 0.91 12.39
N LEU A 81 -23.99 0.78 12.30
CA LEU A 81 -24.65 0.04 11.21
C LEU A 81 -24.46 0.73 9.86
N ILE A 82 -24.74 2.04 9.79
CA ILE A 82 -24.59 2.86 8.57
C ILE A 82 -23.14 2.80 8.05
N LEU A 83 -22.16 2.94 8.95
CA LEU A 83 -20.74 2.89 8.59
C LEU A 83 -20.34 1.49 8.09
N SER A 84 -20.89 0.44 8.69
CA SER A 84 -20.69 -0.95 8.25
C SER A 84 -21.26 -1.18 6.85
N GLU A 85 -22.47 -0.71 6.57
CA GLU A 85 -23.10 -0.83 5.25
C GLU A 85 -22.34 -0.04 4.18
N LYS A 86 -21.97 1.20 4.46
CA LYS A 86 -21.14 2.01 3.57
C LYS A 86 -19.81 1.32 3.26
N LYS A 87 -19.19 0.71 4.26
CA LYS A 87 -17.96 -0.07 4.07
C LYS A 87 -18.20 -1.29 3.18
N LYS A 88 -19.26 -2.06 3.41
CA LYS A 88 -19.61 -3.21 2.56
C LYS A 88 -19.80 -2.80 1.09
N ILE A 89 -20.51 -1.70 0.84
CA ILE A 89 -20.73 -1.17 -0.51
C ILE A 89 -19.39 -0.76 -1.15
N TYR A 90 -18.56 -0.02 -0.41
CA TYR A 90 -17.23 0.37 -0.88
C TYR A 90 -16.33 -0.84 -1.19
N ASP A 91 -16.27 -1.82 -0.29
CA ASP A 91 -15.47 -3.02 -0.45
C ASP A 91 -15.95 -3.86 -1.65
N LYS A 92 -17.27 -3.93 -1.88
CA LYS A 92 -17.88 -4.60 -3.05
C LYS A 92 -17.50 -3.88 -4.35
N ASN A 93 -17.65 -2.56 -4.39
CA ASN A 93 -17.35 -1.75 -5.58
C ASN A 93 -15.85 -1.75 -5.90
N ASN A 94 -14.99 -1.87 -4.89
CA ASN A 94 -13.54 -1.89 -5.06
C ASN A 94 -12.94 -3.31 -5.14
N LEU A 95 -13.78 -4.35 -5.12
CA LEU A 95 -13.33 -5.75 -5.14
C LEU A 95 -12.49 -6.04 -6.39
N GLU A 96 -12.94 -5.59 -7.55
CA GLU A 96 -12.25 -5.86 -8.82
C GLU A 96 -10.89 -5.16 -8.87
N ASN A 97 -10.84 -3.88 -8.51
CA ASN A 97 -9.57 -3.14 -8.40
C ASN A 97 -8.58 -3.83 -7.44
N LYS A 98 -9.08 -4.35 -6.30
CA LYS A 98 -8.25 -5.09 -5.35
C LYS A 98 -7.72 -6.39 -5.96
N LYS A 99 -8.57 -7.14 -6.69
CA LYS A 99 -8.14 -8.35 -7.40
C LYS A 99 -7.08 -8.03 -8.45
N GLN A 100 -7.31 -7.02 -9.29
CA GLN A 100 -6.38 -6.58 -10.32
C GLN A 100 -5.04 -6.14 -9.72
N TYR A 101 -5.07 -5.35 -8.63
CA TYR A 101 -3.86 -4.98 -7.89
C TYR A 101 -3.09 -6.21 -7.40
N MET A 102 -3.77 -7.20 -6.80
CA MET A 102 -3.13 -8.40 -6.29
C MET A 102 -2.53 -9.28 -7.40
N VAL A 103 -3.24 -9.41 -8.53
CA VAL A 103 -2.73 -10.10 -9.73
C VAL A 103 -1.48 -9.41 -10.26
N ASN A 104 -1.55 -8.09 -10.46
CA ASN A 104 -0.42 -7.29 -10.97
C ASN A 104 0.78 -7.34 -10.01
N ARG A 105 0.54 -7.21 -8.70
CA ARG A 105 1.60 -7.31 -7.69
C ARG A 105 2.25 -8.68 -7.69
N ARG A 106 1.47 -9.78 -7.74
CA ARG A 106 2.04 -11.13 -7.83
C ARG A 106 2.82 -11.36 -9.13
N LYS A 107 2.42 -10.72 -10.23
CA LYS A 107 3.12 -10.83 -11.52
C LYS A 107 4.47 -10.10 -11.50
N ASN A 108 4.52 -8.89 -10.95
CA ASN A 108 5.68 -8.00 -11.08
C ASN A 108 6.61 -8.04 -9.86
N ASP A 109 6.12 -8.46 -8.69
CA ASP A 109 6.89 -8.54 -7.45
C ASP A 109 7.15 -10.02 -7.10
N VAL A 110 8.29 -10.52 -7.57
CA VAL A 110 8.76 -11.89 -7.36
C VAL A 110 8.83 -12.23 -5.87
N LEU A 111 9.34 -11.30 -5.05
CA LEU A 111 9.49 -11.49 -3.62
C LEU A 111 8.12 -11.64 -2.94
N PHE A 112 7.14 -10.81 -3.33
CA PHE A 112 5.76 -10.92 -2.84
C PHE A 112 5.11 -12.25 -3.24
N ARG A 113 5.31 -12.70 -4.48
CA ARG A 113 4.82 -13.99 -4.98
C ARG A 113 5.44 -15.16 -4.22
N LEU A 114 6.78 -15.19 -4.09
CA LEU A 114 7.53 -16.21 -3.35
C LEU A 114 7.08 -16.28 -1.89
N THR A 115 7.04 -15.12 -1.22
CA THR A 115 6.62 -15.00 0.19
C THR A 115 5.21 -15.54 0.39
N GLY A 116 4.27 -15.17 -0.49
CA GLY A 116 2.90 -15.65 -0.42
C GLY A 116 2.81 -17.17 -0.61
N ASN A 117 3.52 -17.71 -1.60
CA ASN A 117 3.51 -19.14 -1.90
C ASN A 117 4.13 -19.97 -0.77
N TYR A 118 5.30 -19.56 -0.25
CA TYR A 118 5.92 -20.22 0.91
C TYR A 118 5.01 -20.20 2.14
N LYS A 119 4.39 -19.06 2.46
CA LYS A 119 3.49 -18.95 3.61
C LYS A 119 2.29 -19.89 3.49
N THR A 120 1.73 -20.03 2.29
CA THR A 120 0.65 -20.98 2.01
C THR A 120 1.12 -22.42 2.18
N MET A 121 2.28 -22.78 1.59
CA MET A 121 2.86 -24.12 1.70
C MET A 121 3.13 -24.49 3.17
N LEU A 122 3.76 -23.60 3.93
CA LEU A 122 4.06 -23.78 5.34
C LEU A 122 2.78 -23.92 6.19
N GLY A 123 1.78 -23.07 5.96
CA GLY A 123 0.52 -23.15 6.69
C GLY A 123 -0.24 -24.45 6.39
N TYR A 124 -0.15 -24.94 5.15
CA TYR A 124 -0.72 -26.23 4.77
C TYR A 124 0.03 -27.40 5.41
N SER A 125 1.36 -27.41 5.40
CA SER A 125 2.15 -28.51 5.97
C SER A 125 1.94 -28.67 7.47
N ILE A 126 1.93 -27.57 8.22
CA ILE A 126 1.68 -27.56 9.68
C ILE A 126 0.28 -28.09 9.98
N ARG A 127 -0.76 -27.57 9.30
CA ARG A 127 -2.14 -28.01 9.53
C ARG A 127 -2.38 -29.46 9.12
N LYS A 128 -1.76 -29.94 8.02
CA LYS A 128 -1.89 -31.32 7.57
C LYS A 128 -1.36 -32.32 8.60
N LYS A 129 -0.40 -31.92 9.43
CA LYS A 129 0.13 -32.72 10.55
C LYS A 129 -0.61 -32.50 11.87
N GLY A 130 -1.72 -31.74 11.88
CA GLY A 130 -2.57 -31.52 13.06
C GLY A 130 -2.11 -30.39 13.98
N TYR A 131 -1.13 -29.58 13.59
CA TYR A 131 -0.58 -28.52 14.43
C TYR A 131 -1.15 -27.13 14.09
N LEU A 132 -0.99 -26.18 15.00
CA LEU A 132 -1.36 -24.77 14.83
C LEU A 132 -0.10 -23.93 14.59
N LYS A 133 -0.12 -23.08 13.58
CA LYS A 133 1.02 -22.19 13.30
C LYS A 133 0.99 -20.96 14.21
N ASN A 134 1.75 -21.01 15.30
CA ASN A 134 1.84 -19.93 16.28
C ASN A 134 3.04 -18.98 16.06
N SER A 135 3.97 -19.33 15.18
CA SER A 135 5.21 -18.58 14.94
C SER A 135 5.20 -17.79 13.62
N LYS A 136 6.01 -16.72 13.57
CA LYS A 136 6.24 -15.97 12.33
C LYS A 136 6.90 -16.88 11.30
N SER A 137 6.47 -16.78 10.04
CA SER A 137 6.97 -17.65 8.97
C SER A 137 8.47 -17.48 8.74
N GLU A 138 8.99 -16.26 8.90
CA GLU A 138 10.41 -15.94 8.74
C GLU A 138 11.29 -16.60 9.81
N LEU A 139 10.77 -16.73 11.04
CA LEU A 139 11.46 -17.46 12.11
C LEU A 139 11.55 -18.96 11.82
N ILE A 140 10.47 -19.54 11.27
CA ILE A 140 10.46 -20.97 10.88
C ILE A 140 11.36 -21.19 9.65
N LEU A 141 11.35 -20.25 8.70
CA LEU A 141 12.20 -20.27 7.52
C LEU A 141 13.68 -20.17 7.89
N GLY A 142 14.03 -19.45 8.96
CA GLY A 142 15.40 -19.30 9.46
C GLY A 142 16.25 -18.26 8.73
N CYS A 143 15.64 -17.48 7.83
CA CYS A 143 16.25 -16.32 7.19
C CYS A 143 15.17 -15.35 6.68
N SER A 144 15.56 -14.16 6.22
CA SER A 144 14.63 -13.24 5.56
C SER A 144 14.18 -13.79 4.20
N PHE A 145 13.06 -13.29 3.67
CA PHE A 145 12.57 -13.75 2.36
C PHE A 145 13.51 -13.34 1.21
N GLU A 146 14.25 -12.24 1.36
CA GLU A 146 15.28 -11.81 0.42
C GLU A 146 16.46 -12.79 0.39
N VAL A 147 16.93 -13.22 1.56
CA VAL A 147 17.98 -14.24 1.68
C VAL A 147 17.50 -15.58 1.12
N PHE A 148 16.26 -15.97 1.42
CA PHE A 148 15.68 -17.20 0.87
C PHE A 148 15.57 -17.16 -0.65
N LYS A 149 15.18 -16.02 -1.22
CA LYS A 149 15.14 -15.81 -2.68
C LYS A 149 16.53 -16.04 -3.29
N GLN A 150 17.57 -15.43 -2.73
CA GLN A 150 18.95 -15.59 -3.19
C GLN A 150 19.45 -17.03 -3.04
N HIS A 151 19.10 -17.69 -1.94
CA HIS A 151 19.43 -19.11 -1.72
C HIS A 151 18.83 -20.01 -2.80
N LEU A 152 17.56 -19.80 -3.19
CA LEU A 152 16.94 -20.54 -4.29
C LEU A 152 17.63 -20.23 -5.63
N GLU A 153 17.91 -18.96 -5.93
CA GLU A 153 18.60 -18.54 -7.15
C GLU A 153 19.99 -19.18 -7.27
N SER A 154 20.72 -19.30 -6.16
CA SER A 154 22.04 -19.94 -6.13
C SER A 154 22.01 -21.44 -6.48
N LYS A 155 20.83 -22.06 -6.41
CA LYS A 155 20.59 -23.48 -6.71
C LYS A 155 19.88 -23.71 -8.05
N PHE A 156 19.62 -22.65 -8.83
CA PHE A 156 18.97 -22.78 -10.13
C PHE A 156 19.88 -23.52 -11.13
N GLU A 157 19.27 -24.47 -11.84
CA GLU A 157 19.84 -25.00 -13.08
C GLU A 157 19.72 -23.97 -14.21
N SER A 158 20.45 -24.17 -15.32
CA SER A 158 20.51 -23.22 -16.44
C SER A 158 19.15 -22.87 -17.06
N TRP A 159 18.15 -23.74 -16.93
CA TRP A 159 16.79 -23.54 -17.44
C TRP A 159 15.82 -22.92 -16.42
N MET A 160 16.21 -22.82 -15.14
CA MET A 160 15.35 -22.30 -14.07
C MET A 160 15.42 -20.78 -13.95
N ASN A 161 14.26 -20.14 -13.83
CA ASN A 161 14.15 -18.70 -13.56
C ASN A 161 12.81 -18.38 -12.89
N TRP A 162 12.58 -17.13 -12.50
CA TRP A 162 11.32 -16.78 -11.82
C TRP A 162 10.09 -16.79 -12.72
N ASP A 163 10.24 -16.78 -14.05
CA ASP A 163 9.11 -16.80 -14.98
C ASP A 163 8.54 -18.20 -15.18
N ASN A 164 9.33 -19.25 -14.92
CA ASN A 164 8.91 -20.65 -14.95
C ASN A 164 8.76 -21.29 -13.55
N TYR A 165 8.56 -20.47 -12.51
CA TYR A 165 8.22 -20.94 -11.17
C TYR A 165 6.73 -21.34 -11.04
N GLY A 166 6.48 -22.58 -10.64
CA GLY A 166 5.15 -23.12 -10.34
C GLY A 166 4.53 -23.89 -11.51
N ASN A 167 3.25 -23.63 -11.80
CA ASN A 167 2.52 -24.35 -12.84
C ASN A 167 2.91 -23.85 -14.26
N PRO A 168 2.99 -24.74 -15.25
CA PRO A 168 3.17 -24.36 -16.65
C PRO A 168 1.93 -23.61 -17.16
N LYS A 169 2.14 -22.60 -18.01
CA LYS A 169 1.08 -21.70 -18.51
C LYS A 169 0.07 -22.42 -19.41
N ASP A 170 0.52 -23.44 -20.13
CA ASP A 170 -0.29 -24.29 -21.00
C ASP A 170 -0.90 -25.50 -20.26
N GLY A 171 -0.60 -25.66 -18.96
CA GLY A 171 -1.07 -26.78 -18.16
C GLY A 171 -0.35 -28.11 -18.42
N ILE A 172 0.64 -28.16 -19.31
CA ILE A 172 1.33 -29.39 -19.68
C ILE A 172 2.62 -29.49 -18.88
N PHE A 173 2.71 -30.52 -18.02
CA PHE A 173 3.89 -30.78 -17.18
C PHE A 173 4.90 -31.64 -17.93
N GLU A 174 6.11 -31.10 -18.11
CA GLU A 174 7.21 -31.76 -18.80
C GLU A 174 8.52 -31.60 -18.00
N PRO A 175 9.49 -32.53 -18.14
CA PRO A 175 10.82 -32.36 -17.58
C PRO A 175 11.43 -31.01 -17.97
N ASN A 176 12.08 -30.35 -17.01
CA ASN A 176 12.83 -29.10 -17.18
C ASN A 176 12.04 -27.92 -17.78
N LYS A 177 10.72 -27.91 -17.63
CA LYS A 177 9.85 -26.82 -18.11
C LYS A 177 9.56 -25.78 -17.02
N THR A 178 9.14 -26.24 -15.84
CA THR A 178 8.89 -25.41 -14.66
C THR A 178 9.50 -26.05 -13.43
N TRP A 179 9.66 -25.27 -12.36
CA TRP A 179 10.20 -25.73 -11.08
C TRP A 179 9.30 -25.33 -9.90
N ASP A 180 9.38 -26.10 -8.81
CA ASP A 180 8.71 -25.88 -7.54
C ASP A 180 9.73 -25.83 -6.38
N ILE A 181 9.27 -25.32 -5.23
CA ILE A 181 10.03 -25.47 -3.99
C ILE A 181 9.85 -26.90 -3.48
N ASP A 182 10.95 -27.56 -3.21
CA ASP A 182 11.03 -28.92 -2.74
C ASP A 182 11.77 -29.00 -1.41
N HIS A 183 11.40 -29.99 -0.58
CA HIS A 183 12.09 -30.32 0.65
C HIS A 183 13.13 -31.42 0.40
N ILE A 184 14.42 -31.14 0.63
CA ILE A 184 15.51 -32.13 0.51
C ILE A 184 15.19 -33.35 1.38
N ILE A 185 14.97 -33.11 2.67
CA ILE A 185 14.44 -34.08 3.63
C ILE A 185 12.91 -33.93 3.66
N PRO A 186 12.14 -34.96 3.27
CA PRO A 186 10.69 -34.86 3.18
C PRO A 186 10.01 -34.56 4.52
N LEU A 187 8.96 -33.75 4.48
CA LEU A 187 8.13 -33.44 5.66
C LEU A 187 7.44 -34.66 6.29
N SER A 188 7.31 -35.77 5.54
CA SER A 188 6.77 -37.02 6.06
C SER A 188 7.57 -37.56 7.24
N ARG A 189 8.89 -37.31 7.25
CA ARG A 189 9.83 -37.78 8.28
C ARG A 189 9.63 -37.14 9.65
N ALA A 190 9.01 -35.96 9.72
CA ALA A 190 8.73 -35.31 11.00
C ALA A 190 7.68 -36.08 11.81
N LYS A 191 8.05 -36.42 13.04
CA LYS A 191 7.22 -37.07 14.06
C LYS A 191 6.69 -36.09 15.11
N THR A 192 7.34 -34.93 15.25
CA THR A 192 6.95 -33.88 16.19
C THR A 192 6.74 -32.55 15.47
N GLU A 193 6.07 -31.60 16.15
CA GLU A 193 5.92 -30.23 15.65
C GLU A 193 7.29 -29.58 15.45
N GLU A 194 8.20 -29.73 16.41
CA GLU A 194 9.54 -29.13 16.35
C GLU A 194 10.34 -29.65 15.14
N GLU A 195 10.31 -30.96 14.88
CA GLU A 195 10.92 -31.55 13.69
C GLU A 195 10.28 -31.00 12.41
N LEU A 196 8.96 -30.88 12.38
CA LEU A 196 8.25 -30.34 11.22
C LEU A 196 8.67 -28.89 10.94
N LEU A 197 8.80 -28.06 11.98
CA LEU A 197 9.27 -26.69 11.84
C LEU A 197 10.72 -26.65 11.35
N LYS A 198 11.62 -27.49 11.90
CA LYS A 198 13.01 -27.62 11.44
C LYS A 198 13.10 -28.01 9.96
N LEU A 199 12.26 -28.93 9.50
CA LEU A 199 12.24 -29.32 8.08
C LEU A 199 11.75 -28.20 7.16
N ASN A 200 11.11 -27.15 7.67
CA ASN A 200 10.72 -25.97 6.87
C ASN A 200 11.77 -24.84 6.86
N HIS A 201 12.94 -25.08 7.46
CA HIS A 201 14.10 -24.20 7.40
C HIS A 201 14.67 -24.12 5.97
N TYR A 202 15.14 -22.95 5.56
CA TYR A 202 15.54 -22.65 4.18
C TYR A 202 16.64 -23.58 3.64
N THR A 203 17.53 -24.06 4.51
CA THR A 203 18.60 -25.00 4.13
C THR A 203 18.07 -26.37 3.69
N ASN A 204 16.86 -26.75 4.11
CA ASN A 204 16.19 -27.96 3.66
C ASN A 204 15.31 -27.72 2.41
N LEU A 205 15.26 -26.49 1.89
CA LEU A 205 14.46 -26.13 0.72
C LEU A 205 15.35 -25.91 -0.50
N GLN A 206 14.88 -26.38 -1.66
CA GLN A 206 15.57 -26.24 -2.94
C GLN A 206 14.58 -26.06 -4.10
N PRO A 207 15.01 -25.43 -5.21
CA PRO A 207 14.28 -25.53 -6.46
C PRO A 207 14.41 -26.95 -7.03
N LEU A 208 13.31 -27.52 -7.52
CA LEU A 208 13.31 -28.81 -8.20
C LEU A 208 12.33 -28.77 -9.38
N CYS A 209 12.66 -29.45 -10.48
CA CYS A 209 11.75 -29.60 -11.61
C CYS A 209 10.35 -30.05 -11.15
N SER A 210 9.31 -29.31 -11.54
CA SER A 210 7.93 -29.56 -11.12
C SER A 210 7.45 -30.95 -11.52
N TYR A 211 7.82 -31.42 -12.72
CA TYR A 211 7.49 -32.76 -13.19
C TYR A 211 8.09 -33.83 -12.26
N HIS A 212 9.39 -33.71 -11.97
CA HIS A 212 10.08 -34.61 -11.07
C HIS A 212 9.52 -34.55 -9.64
N ASN A 213 9.32 -33.36 -9.08
CA ASN A 213 8.80 -33.18 -7.73
C ASN A 213 7.40 -33.82 -7.56
N ARG A 214 6.49 -33.53 -8.49
CA ARG A 214 5.07 -33.88 -8.35
C ARG A 214 4.75 -35.31 -8.79
N PHE A 215 5.44 -35.84 -9.79
CA PHE A 215 5.10 -37.14 -10.39
C PHE A 215 6.15 -38.24 -10.12
N ILE A 216 7.43 -37.90 -9.96
CA ILE A 216 8.47 -38.92 -9.73
C ILE A 216 8.73 -39.05 -8.22
N LYS A 217 9.10 -37.94 -7.57
CA LYS A 217 9.46 -37.91 -6.16
C LYS A 217 8.28 -38.27 -5.26
N LYS A 218 7.10 -37.70 -5.51
CA LYS A 218 5.90 -37.98 -4.70
C LYS A 218 5.56 -39.47 -4.65
N ASN A 219 5.65 -40.17 -5.78
CA ASN A 219 5.33 -41.60 -5.87
C ASN A 219 6.29 -42.47 -5.05
N ASN A 220 7.54 -42.04 -4.88
CA ASN A 220 8.55 -42.78 -4.11
C ASN A 220 8.36 -42.70 -2.58
N TYR A 221 7.54 -41.76 -2.07
CA TYR A 221 7.31 -41.59 -0.63
C TYR A 221 5.95 -42.10 -0.14
N GLY A 222 5.15 -42.75 -1.00
CA GLY A 222 3.92 -43.44 -0.59
C GLY A 222 2.90 -42.58 0.16
N LEU A 223 2.74 -41.30 -0.23
CA LEU A 223 1.82 -40.32 0.37
C LEU A 223 0.69 -39.87 -0.55
#